data_AF-D0QUN7-F1
#
_entry.id   AF-D0QUN7-F1
#
_cell.length_a   1.000
_cell.length_b   1.000
_cell.length_c   1.000
_cell.angle_alpha   90.00
_cell.angle_beta   90.00
_cell.angle_gamma   90.00
#
_symmetry.space_group_name_H-M   'P 1'
#
loop_
_entity.id
_entity.type
_entity.pdbx_description
1 polymer ?
#
loop_
_entity_poly.entity_id
_entity_poly.type
_entity_poly.pdbx_seq_one_letter_code
_entity_poly.pdbx_strand_id
1 'polypeptide(L)'
;DLSVNAQYKKNKDKHPIPLPLDMLYLFFNHNINSFLRQVDHVRDKALVFVTESYNEARIKLHDYNVENSLTKQQRTFQIPGYTVPVINIEASPFTVEMLPFGYVIPKAISTPNFTILGSGFFVPSYTLALPILELPALQVPKYSLELSLPEFEVLSMPRNIFIPALGNITYDFSFKSSVIALSANAGLYNQS
;
A
#
# COMPACT_ATOMS: atom_id res chain seq x y z
N ASP A 1 6.51 39.29 40.56
CA ASP A 1 6.88 37.88 40.44
C ASP A 1 6.42 37.10 41.65
N LEU A 2 5.73 35.99 41.42
CA LEU A 2 5.22 35.09 42.45
C LEU A 2 5.81 33.69 42.22
N SER A 3 6.54 33.18 43.21
CA SER A 3 7.12 31.83 43.17
C SER A 3 6.55 30.96 44.27
N VAL A 4 6.01 29.80 43.92
CA VAL A 4 5.47 28.84 44.89
C VAL A 4 6.03 27.45 44.61
N ASN A 5 6.77 26.92 45.59
CA ASN A 5 7.33 25.58 45.51
C ASN A 5 6.71 24.71 46.60
N ALA A 6 6.23 23.54 46.21
CA ALA A 6 5.76 22.49 47.11
C ALA A 6 6.64 21.26 46.97
N GLN A 7 6.81 20.53 48.07
CA GLN A 7 7.51 19.25 48.09
C GLN A 7 6.51 18.16 48.41
N TYR A 8 6.63 17.01 47.73
CA TYR A 8 5.87 15.82 48.07
C TYR A 8 6.80 14.65 48.36
N LYS A 9 6.45 13.85 49.36
CA LYS A 9 7.18 12.64 49.74
C LYS A 9 6.65 11.46 48.93
N LYS A 10 7.51 10.92 48.07
CA LYS A 10 7.20 9.77 47.22
C LYS A 10 7.07 8.47 48.03
N ASN A 11 6.07 7.66 47.69
CA ASN A 11 6.03 6.26 48.10
C ASN A 11 7.05 5.46 47.25
N LYS A 12 7.95 4.71 47.91
CA LYS A 12 8.99 3.92 47.24
C LYS A 12 8.43 2.65 46.57
N ASP A 13 7.23 2.26 46.96
CA ASP A 13 6.56 1.07 46.46
C ASP A 13 6.03 1.32 45.05
N LYS A 14 6.51 0.53 44.07
CA LYS A 14 5.93 0.50 42.72
C LYS A 14 4.60 -0.24 42.80
N HIS A 15 3.54 0.31 42.22
CA HIS A 15 2.27 -0.41 42.10
C HIS A 15 2.32 -1.35 40.88
N PRO A 16 2.30 -2.67 41.07
CA PRO A 16 2.24 -3.62 39.97
C PRO A 16 0.79 -3.73 39.47
N ILE A 17 0.58 -3.52 38.18
CA ILE A 17 -0.66 -3.89 37.50
C ILE A 17 -0.45 -5.28 36.88
N PRO A 18 -1.17 -6.32 37.35
CA PRO A 18 -1.02 -7.65 36.79
C PRO A 18 -1.58 -7.71 35.37
N LEU A 19 -0.82 -8.33 34.47
CA LEU A 19 -1.26 -8.67 33.12
C LEU A 19 -1.86 -10.09 33.15
N PRO A 20 -3.15 -10.27 32.79
CA PRO A 20 -3.80 -11.58 32.83
C PRO A 20 -3.42 -12.44 31.61
N LEU A 21 -2.12 -12.65 31.39
CA LEU A 21 -1.58 -13.40 30.25
C LEU A 21 -2.10 -14.84 30.21
N ASP A 22 -2.26 -15.47 31.37
CA ASP A 22 -2.78 -16.84 31.50
C ASP A 22 -4.24 -16.94 31.01
N MET A 23 -5.08 -15.93 31.33
CA MET A 23 -6.46 -15.89 30.83
C MET A 23 -6.53 -15.63 29.33
N LEU A 24 -5.66 -14.76 28.81
CA LEU A 24 -5.56 -14.53 27.36
C LEU A 24 -5.14 -15.80 26.63
N TYR A 25 -4.15 -16.52 27.16
CA TYR A 25 -3.69 -17.79 26.59
C TYR A 25 -4.82 -18.83 26.55
N LEU A 26 -5.54 -19.01 27.66
CA LEU A 26 -6.69 -19.92 27.72
C LEU A 26 -7.79 -19.52 26.74
N PHE A 27 -8.07 -18.22 26.62
CA PHE A 27 -9.05 -17.71 25.67
C PHE A 27 -8.65 -18.03 24.22
N PHE A 28 -7.40 -17.75 23.83
CA PHE A 28 -6.93 -18.06 22.48
C PHE A 28 -6.94 -19.56 22.20
N ASN A 29 -6.42 -20.37 23.13
CA ASN A 29 -6.40 -21.83 22.98
C ASN A 29 -7.81 -22.43 22.88
N HIS A 30 -8.79 -21.87 23.60
CA HIS A 30 -10.18 -22.32 23.48
C HIS A 30 -10.81 -21.95 22.14
N ASN A 31 -10.50 -20.77 21.61
CA ASN A 31 -11.16 -20.21 20.42
C ASN A 31 -10.42 -20.48 19.10
N ILE A 32 -9.16 -20.93 19.14
CA ILE A 32 -8.30 -21.05 17.96
C ILE A 32 -8.91 -21.92 16.87
N ASN A 33 -9.49 -23.07 17.22
CA ASN A 33 -10.10 -23.98 16.25
C ASN A 33 -11.29 -23.33 15.52
N SER A 34 -12.05 -22.49 16.23
CA SER A 34 -13.16 -21.74 15.64
C SER A 34 -12.65 -20.67 14.67
N PHE A 35 -11.59 -19.95 15.06
CA PHE A 35 -10.93 -18.97 14.22
C PHE A 35 -10.36 -19.60 12.94
N LEU A 36 -9.62 -20.72 13.08
CA LEU A 36 -9.06 -21.46 11.95
C LEU A 36 -10.16 -21.89 10.97
N ARG A 37 -11.29 -22.39 11.47
CA ARG A 37 -12.43 -22.74 10.63
C ARG A 37 -13.01 -21.55 9.84
N GLN A 38 -13.04 -20.35 10.44
CA GLN A 38 -13.46 -19.14 9.73
C GLN A 38 -12.46 -18.73 8.65
N VAL A 39 -11.17 -18.80 8.95
CA VAL A 39 -10.09 -18.51 7.99
C VAL A 39 -10.19 -19.45 6.79
N ASP A 40 -10.35 -20.76 7.02
CA ASP A 40 -10.52 -21.75 5.95
C ASP A 40 -11.74 -21.44 5.08
N HIS A 41 -12.88 -21.13 5.69
CA HIS A 41 -14.10 -20.80 4.96
C HIS A 41 -13.96 -19.50 4.11
N VAL A 42 -13.32 -18.46 4.64
CA VAL A 42 -13.06 -17.22 3.88
C VAL A 42 -12.10 -17.50 2.73
N ARG A 43 -11.08 -18.31 2.97
CA ARG A 43 -10.13 -18.73 1.95
C ARG A 43 -10.81 -19.51 0.83
N ASP A 44 -11.64 -20.51 1.15
CA ASP A 44 -12.34 -21.31 0.14
C ASP A 44 -13.20 -20.42 -0.77
N LYS A 45 -13.93 -19.47 -0.18
CA LYS A 45 -14.70 -18.48 -0.94
C LYS A 45 -13.82 -17.60 -1.82
N ALA A 46 -12.70 -17.13 -1.30
CA ALA A 46 -11.75 -16.32 -2.07
C ALA A 46 -11.14 -17.12 -3.24
N LEU A 47 -10.80 -18.39 -3.02
CA LEU A 47 -10.28 -19.28 -4.06
C LEU A 47 -11.31 -19.53 -5.15
N VAL A 48 -12.57 -19.79 -4.80
CA VAL A 48 -13.67 -19.91 -5.77
C VAL A 48 -13.79 -18.63 -6.58
N PHE A 49 -13.88 -17.47 -5.92
CA PHE A 49 -14.00 -16.17 -6.59
C PHE A 49 -12.84 -15.88 -7.56
N VAL A 50 -11.60 -16.11 -7.14
CA VAL A 50 -10.42 -15.92 -7.99
C VAL A 50 -10.42 -16.88 -9.17
N THR A 51 -10.80 -18.14 -8.94
CA THR A 51 -10.84 -19.17 -9.99
C THR A 51 -11.91 -18.87 -11.03
N GLU A 52 -13.13 -18.51 -10.59
CA GLU A 52 -14.23 -18.14 -11.47
C GLU A 52 -13.90 -16.88 -12.28
N SER A 53 -13.41 -15.83 -11.61
CA SER A 53 -13.02 -14.58 -12.28
C SER A 53 -11.90 -14.80 -13.31
N TYR A 54 -10.90 -15.62 -12.97
CA TYR A 54 -9.82 -15.97 -13.89
C TYR A 54 -10.33 -16.79 -15.09
N ASN A 55 -11.19 -17.78 -14.86
CA ASN A 55 -11.78 -18.58 -15.93
C ASN A 55 -12.67 -17.73 -16.85
N GLU A 56 -13.48 -16.84 -16.29
CA GLU A 56 -14.30 -15.90 -17.06
C GLU A 56 -13.43 -14.97 -17.92
N ALA A 57 -12.38 -14.39 -17.34
CA ALA A 57 -11.43 -13.55 -18.08
C ALA A 57 -10.72 -14.34 -19.19
N ARG A 58 -10.37 -15.61 -18.95
CA ARG A 58 -9.74 -16.49 -19.94
C ARG A 58 -10.68 -16.84 -21.08
N ILE A 59 -11.96 -17.13 -20.79
CA ILE A 59 -12.99 -17.38 -21.81
C ILE A 59 -13.20 -16.12 -22.64
N LYS A 60 -13.45 -14.97 -22.01
CA LYS A 60 -13.61 -13.69 -22.73
C LYS A 60 -12.41 -13.38 -23.61
N LEU A 61 -11.19 -13.56 -23.12
CA LEU A 61 -9.98 -13.37 -23.92
C LEU A 61 -9.89 -14.35 -25.10
N HIS A 62 -10.28 -15.62 -24.90
CA HIS A 62 -10.27 -16.62 -25.95
C HIS A 62 -11.33 -16.35 -27.03
N ASP A 63 -12.60 -16.17 -26.64
CA ASP A 63 -13.70 -15.84 -27.55
C ASP A 63 -13.36 -14.60 -28.37
N TYR A 64 -12.78 -13.61 -27.72
CA TYR A 64 -12.33 -12.38 -28.33
C TYR A 64 -11.17 -12.56 -29.33
N ASN A 65 -10.17 -13.40 -28.99
CA ASN A 65 -9.08 -13.74 -29.90
C ASN A 65 -9.60 -14.53 -31.12
N VAL A 66 -10.56 -15.44 -30.90
CA VAL A 66 -11.21 -16.22 -31.97
C VAL A 66 -12.04 -15.30 -32.88
N GLU A 67 -12.88 -14.43 -32.31
CA GLU A 67 -13.69 -13.47 -33.05
C GLU A 67 -12.83 -12.55 -33.91
N ASN A 68 -11.72 -12.02 -33.39
CA ASN A 68 -10.76 -11.22 -34.18
C ASN A 68 -10.01 -12.00 -35.26
N SER A 69 -9.72 -13.27 -35.01
CA SER A 69 -9.07 -14.09 -36.05
C SER A 69 -10.02 -14.31 -37.23
N LEU A 70 -11.32 -14.40 -36.96
CA LEU A 70 -12.38 -14.62 -37.94
C LEU A 70 -12.81 -13.30 -38.62
N THR A 71 -12.89 -12.22 -37.84
CA THR A 71 -13.11 -10.84 -38.29
C THR A 71 -11.76 -10.15 -38.45
N LYS A 72 -11.12 -10.34 -39.61
CA LYS A 72 -9.83 -9.77 -40.04
C LYS A 72 -9.71 -8.22 -39.99
N GLN A 73 -10.54 -7.51 -39.25
CA GLN A 73 -10.61 -6.07 -39.23
C GLN A 73 -9.53 -5.48 -38.32
N GLN A 74 -8.27 -5.63 -38.73
CA GLN A 74 -7.19 -4.80 -38.21
C GLN A 74 -7.59 -3.34 -38.40
N ARG A 75 -7.84 -2.64 -37.29
CA ARG A 75 -8.21 -1.23 -37.30
C ARG A 75 -6.93 -0.41 -37.38
N THR A 76 -6.54 -0.18 -38.62
CA THR A 76 -5.36 0.58 -38.97
C THR A 76 -5.75 2.05 -39.14
N PHE A 77 -5.22 2.91 -38.28
CA PHE A 77 -5.41 4.35 -38.39
C PHE A 77 -4.17 4.97 -39.05
N GLN A 78 -4.40 5.78 -40.07
CA GLN A 78 -3.36 6.64 -40.62
C GLN A 78 -3.38 7.97 -39.88
N ILE A 79 -2.26 8.31 -39.26
CA ILE A 79 -2.05 9.61 -38.64
C ILE A 79 -1.36 10.49 -39.68
N PRO A 80 -1.98 11.62 -40.08
CA PRO A 80 -1.37 12.55 -41.03
C PRO A 80 -0.11 13.16 -40.42
N GLY A 81 0.83 13.55 -41.28
CA GLY A 81 2.04 14.22 -40.83
C GLY A 81 1.73 15.54 -40.13
N TYR A 82 2.49 15.87 -39.10
CA TYR A 82 2.33 17.10 -38.33
C TYR A 82 3.68 17.64 -37.87
N THR A 83 3.74 18.94 -37.60
CA THR A 83 4.93 19.59 -37.06
C THR A 83 4.73 19.80 -35.55
N VAL A 84 5.68 19.33 -34.74
CA VAL A 84 5.65 19.57 -33.29
C VAL A 84 6.13 21.02 -33.03
N PRO A 85 5.26 21.93 -32.58
CA PRO A 85 5.71 23.28 -32.21
C PRO A 85 6.69 23.18 -31.04
N VAL A 86 7.64 24.11 -30.95
CA VAL A 86 8.82 24.15 -30.03
C VAL A 86 10.08 23.50 -30.59
N ILE A 87 10.00 22.33 -31.23
CA ILE A 87 11.20 21.58 -31.69
C ILE A 87 11.31 21.45 -33.22
N ASN A 88 10.36 22.01 -33.99
CA ASN A 88 10.34 22.01 -35.47
C ASN A 88 10.60 20.63 -36.08
N ILE A 89 10.12 19.57 -35.44
CA ILE A 89 10.19 18.21 -35.97
C ILE A 89 9.00 18.02 -36.90
N GLU A 90 9.26 17.77 -38.18
CA GLU A 90 8.28 17.29 -39.14
C GLU A 90 8.10 15.78 -38.96
N ALA A 91 6.99 15.39 -38.35
CA ALA A 91 6.59 14.00 -38.28
C ALA A 91 5.94 13.61 -39.61
N SER A 92 6.54 12.65 -40.32
CA SER A 92 5.95 12.08 -41.52
C SER A 92 4.71 11.23 -41.18
N PRO A 93 3.74 11.08 -42.09
CA PRO A 93 2.56 10.26 -41.87
C PRO A 93 2.94 8.84 -41.44
N PHE A 94 2.21 8.31 -40.47
CA PHE A 94 2.51 7.00 -39.91
C PHE A 94 1.26 6.22 -39.55
N THR A 95 1.46 4.92 -39.36
CA THR A 95 0.38 3.96 -39.24
C THR A 95 0.34 3.38 -37.83
N VAL A 96 -0.86 3.39 -37.25
CA VAL A 96 -1.14 2.78 -35.95
C VAL A 96 -2.12 1.64 -36.15
N GLU A 97 -1.66 0.42 -35.89
CA GLU A 97 -2.54 -0.73 -35.75
C GLU A 97 -3.06 -0.76 -34.33
N MET A 98 -4.38 -0.66 -34.14
CA MET A 98 -4.97 -0.75 -32.81
C MET A 98 -5.08 -2.20 -32.34
N LEU A 99 -4.95 -2.41 -31.03
CA LEU A 99 -5.42 -3.66 -30.44
C LEU A 99 -6.93 -3.70 -30.64
N PRO A 100 -7.46 -4.86 -30.97
CA PRO A 100 -8.84 -4.89 -31.38
C PRO A 100 -9.79 -4.61 -30.19
N PHE A 101 -9.34 -4.76 -28.92
CA PHE A 101 -10.19 -4.66 -27.72
C PHE A 101 -10.42 -3.23 -27.23
N GLY A 102 -9.90 -2.21 -27.94
CA GLY A 102 -10.19 -0.82 -27.63
C GLY A 102 -9.42 0.18 -28.50
N TYR A 103 -9.87 1.43 -28.52
CA TYR A 103 -9.23 2.52 -29.26
C TYR A 103 -8.04 3.17 -28.52
N VAL A 104 -7.76 2.70 -27.30
CA VAL A 104 -6.81 3.34 -26.39
C VAL A 104 -5.42 2.68 -26.45
N ILE A 105 -5.35 1.39 -26.78
CA ILE A 105 -4.09 0.62 -26.71
C ILE A 105 -3.71 0.15 -28.12
N PRO A 106 -2.60 0.64 -28.68
CA PRO A 106 -2.13 0.24 -30.00
C PRO A 106 -1.44 -1.13 -29.97
N LYS A 107 -1.67 -1.95 -30.99
CA LYS A 107 -0.98 -3.23 -31.20
C LYS A 107 0.41 -3.01 -31.75
N ALA A 108 0.52 -2.15 -32.77
CA ALA A 108 1.78 -1.80 -33.38
C ALA A 108 1.77 -0.35 -33.85
N ILE A 109 2.86 0.37 -33.60
CA ILE A 109 3.11 1.70 -34.13
C ILE A 109 4.36 1.60 -35.00
N SER A 110 4.22 1.88 -36.29
CA SER A 110 5.37 1.95 -37.20
C SER A 110 5.63 3.41 -37.53
N THR A 111 6.78 3.92 -37.08
CA THR A 111 7.20 5.29 -37.33
C THR A 111 8.20 5.35 -38.49
N PRO A 112 8.04 6.29 -39.44
CA PRO A 112 9.02 6.53 -40.48
C PRO A 112 10.28 7.17 -39.89
N ASN A 113 11.37 7.19 -40.68
CA ASN A 113 12.57 7.91 -40.29
C ASN A 113 12.29 9.43 -40.28
N PHE A 114 12.97 10.14 -39.40
CA PHE A 114 12.89 11.61 -39.36
C PHE A 114 14.20 12.22 -38.89
N THR A 115 14.40 13.48 -39.27
CA THR A 115 15.55 14.26 -38.82
C THR A 115 15.08 15.36 -37.90
N ILE A 116 15.81 15.58 -36.80
CA ILE A 116 15.52 16.68 -35.90
C ILE A 116 16.18 17.93 -36.48
N LEU A 117 15.36 18.82 -37.05
CA LEU A 117 15.80 20.05 -37.69
C LEU A 117 16.73 20.85 -36.75
N GLY A 118 17.92 21.22 -37.24
CA GLY A 118 18.90 22.01 -36.48
C GLY A 118 19.85 21.23 -35.56
N SER A 119 19.69 19.91 -35.41
CA SER A 119 20.57 19.08 -34.55
C SER A 119 21.48 18.10 -35.30
N GLY A 120 21.20 17.83 -36.58
CA GLY A 120 21.88 16.79 -37.37
C GLY A 120 21.57 15.35 -36.91
N PHE A 121 20.67 15.17 -35.93
CA PHE A 121 20.32 13.88 -35.38
C PHE A 121 19.28 13.18 -36.25
N PHE A 122 19.64 11.98 -36.74
CA PHE A 122 18.79 11.13 -37.56
C PHE A 122 18.18 10.03 -36.70
N VAL A 123 16.85 9.94 -36.71
CA VAL A 123 16.12 8.85 -36.05
C VAL A 123 15.68 7.86 -37.12
N PRO A 124 16.17 6.60 -37.08
CA PRO A 124 15.76 5.58 -38.03
C PRO A 124 14.30 5.17 -37.81
N SER A 125 13.69 4.60 -38.84
CA SER A 125 12.36 4.00 -38.71
C SER A 125 12.40 2.87 -37.69
N TYR A 126 11.38 2.83 -36.82
CA TYR A 126 11.20 1.76 -35.86
C TYR A 126 9.74 1.39 -35.71
N THR A 127 9.50 0.11 -35.39
CA THR A 127 8.18 -0.44 -35.10
C THR A 127 8.11 -0.86 -33.64
N LEU A 128 7.20 -0.27 -32.88
CA LEU A 128 6.88 -0.68 -31.52
C LEU A 128 5.65 -1.59 -31.58
N ALA A 129 5.82 -2.89 -31.29
CA ALA A 129 4.73 -3.84 -31.21
C ALA A 129 4.51 -4.26 -29.75
N LEU A 130 3.27 -4.16 -29.26
CA LEU A 130 2.89 -4.76 -27.99
C LEU A 130 2.64 -6.26 -28.19
N PRO A 131 3.19 -7.13 -27.33
CA PRO A 131 2.88 -8.55 -27.37
C PRO A 131 1.39 -8.77 -27.06
N ILE A 132 0.81 -9.78 -27.69
CA ILE A 132 -0.58 -10.19 -27.44
C ILE A 132 -0.69 -10.66 -25.98
N LEU A 133 -1.74 -10.23 -25.28
CA LEU A 133 -1.98 -10.60 -23.89
C LEU A 133 -2.36 -12.08 -23.81
N GLU A 134 -1.50 -12.90 -23.21
CA GLU A 134 -1.80 -14.30 -22.89
C GLU A 134 -1.96 -14.45 -21.37
N LEU A 135 -3.05 -15.09 -20.93
CA LEU A 135 -3.25 -15.40 -19.53
C LEU A 135 -2.50 -16.69 -19.17
N PRO A 136 -1.51 -16.66 -18.27
CA PRO A 136 -0.75 -17.83 -17.87
C PRO A 136 -1.62 -18.76 -17.04
N ALA A 137 -1.42 -20.08 -17.13
CA ALA A 137 -2.23 -21.06 -16.41
C ALA A 137 -2.24 -20.79 -14.88
N LEU A 138 -3.44 -20.57 -14.32
CA LEU A 138 -3.62 -20.37 -12.88
C LEU A 138 -3.44 -21.70 -12.14
N GLN A 139 -2.35 -21.83 -11.38
CA GLN A 139 -2.17 -22.93 -10.44
C GLN A 139 -2.75 -22.52 -9.10
N VAL A 140 -3.95 -23.03 -8.78
CA VAL A 140 -4.56 -22.79 -7.48
C VAL A 140 -3.89 -23.71 -6.45
N PRO A 141 -3.23 -23.16 -5.42
CA PRO A 141 -2.59 -23.98 -4.43
C PRO A 141 -3.63 -24.67 -3.54
N LYS A 142 -3.56 -26.01 -3.49
CA LYS A 142 -4.49 -26.85 -2.70
C LYS A 142 -4.03 -27.13 -1.26
N TYR A 143 -2.89 -26.59 -0.82
CA TYR A 143 -2.36 -26.88 0.52
C TYR A 143 -3.25 -26.30 1.60
N SER A 144 -3.51 -27.00 2.70
CA SER A 144 -4.13 -26.43 3.92
C SER A 144 -3.16 -25.45 4.58
N LEU A 145 -3.67 -24.31 5.08
CA LEU A 145 -2.85 -23.42 5.92
C LEU A 145 -2.83 -24.01 7.33
N GLU A 146 -1.71 -24.63 7.71
CA GLU A 146 -1.49 -25.00 9.12
C GLU A 146 -1.08 -23.76 9.91
N LEU A 147 -2.07 -22.95 10.28
CA LEU A 147 -1.89 -21.88 11.25
C LEU A 147 -1.89 -22.49 12.66
N SER A 148 -0.70 -22.67 13.22
CA SER A 148 -0.53 -22.92 14.65
C SER A 148 -0.40 -21.60 15.40
N LEU A 149 -0.89 -21.56 16.64
CA LEU A 149 -0.56 -20.44 17.53
C LEU A 149 0.94 -20.48 17.81
N PRO A 150 1.65 -19.34 17.77
CA PRO A 150 3.02 -19.31 18.25
C PRO A 150 3.04 -19.74 19.71
N GLU A 151 3.99 -20.60 20.06
CA GLU A 151 4.20 -21.01 21.44
C GLU A 151 4.76 -19.81 22.21
N PHE A 152 3.92 -19.18 23.02
CA PHE A 152 4.34 -18.06 23.86
C PHE A 152 5.07 -18.61 25.08
N GLU A 153 6.36 -18.33 25.21
CA GLU A 153 7.09 -18.55 26.46
C GLU A 153 6.60 -17.57 27.53
N VAL A 154 5.51 -17.92 28.22
CA VAL A 154 4.86 -17.12 29.28
C VAL A 154 5.86 -16.68 30.37
N LEU A 155 6.98 -17.38 30.52
CA LEU A 155 8.04 -17.09 31.48
C LEU A 155 8.87 -15.84 31.14
N SER A 156 8.97 -15.45 29.86
CA SER A 156 9.82 -14.35 29.42
C SER A 156 9.10 -12.98 29.39
N MET A 157 7.77 -12.97 29.47
CA MET A 157 6.99 -11.73 29.49
C MET A 157 6.83 -11.16 30.90
N PRO A 158 6.98 -9.83 31.07
CA PRO A 158 6.72 -9.19 32.35
C PRO A 158 5.25 -9.40 32.74
N ARG A 159 5.00 -10.14 33.83
CA ARG A 159 3.64 -10.39 34.34
C ARG A 159 2.97 -9.16 34.94
N ASN A 160 3.75 -8.10 35.19
CA ASN A 160 3.27 -6.87 35.79
C ASN A 160 3.80 -5.66 35.02
N ILE A 161 2.93 -4.67 34.79
CA ILE A 161 3.34 -3.32 34.40
C ILE A 161 3.51 -2.51 35.68
N PHE A 162 4.67 -1.85 35.84
CA PHE A 162 4.90 -0.98 36.98
C PHE A 162 4.60 0.46 36.60
N ILE A 163 3.67 1.11 37.31
CA ILE A 163 3.49 2.56 37.18
C ILE A 163 4.67 3.25 37.88
N PRO A 164 5.54 3.98 37.16
CA PRO A 164 6.57 4.78 37.80
C PRO A 164 5.94 5.97 38.52
N ALA A 165 6.56 6.45 39.60
CA ALA A 165 6.14 7.70 40.21
C ALA A 165 6.35 8.86 39.23
N LEU A 166 5.41 9.80 39.23
CA LEU A 166 5.53 11.06 38.49
C LEU A 166 6.83 11.80 38.91
N GLY A 167 7.51 12.43 37.96
CA GLY A 167 8.70 13.25 38.20
C GLY A 167 8.36 14.64 38.74
N ASN A 168 9.34 15.54 38.78
CA ASN A 168 9.10 16.93 39.14
C ASN A 168 8.17 17.59 38.11
N ILE A 169 7.20 18.37 38.61
CA ILE A 169 6.33 19.18 37.76
C ILE A 169 6.74 20.65 37.97
N THR A 170 7.14 21.33 36.91
CA THR A 170 7.42 22.76 36.93
C THR A 170 6.54 23.47 35.93
N TYR A 171 6.03 24.65 36.30
CA TYR A 171 5.18 25.47 35.47
C TYR A 171 5.64 26.93 35.55
N ASP A 172 5.97 27.51 34.40
CA ASP A 172 6.36 28.91 34.27
C ASP A 172 5.33 29.67 33.44
N PHE A 173 4.80 30.74 34.02
CA PHE A 173 3.86 31.66 33.41
C PHE A 173 4.46 33.05 33.31
N SER A 174 4.38 33.66 32.14
CA SER A 174 4.80 35.05 31.93
C SER A 174 3.77 35.77 31.08
N PHE A 175 3.35 36.94 31.55
CA PHE A 175 2.41 37.81 30.90
C PHE A 175 2.93 39.25 30.94
N LYS A 176 3.01 39.91 29.78
CA LYS A 176 3.53 41.27 29.66
C LYS A 176 2.56 42.14 28.87
N SER A 177 2.28 43.32 29.39
CA SER A 177 1.45 44.36 28.78
C SER A 177 2.17 45.72 28.84
N SER A 178 1.58 46.75 28.23
CA SER A 178 2.17 48.10 28.17
C SER A 178 2.35 48.77 29.53
N VAL A 179 1.62 48.33 30.55
CA VAL A 179 1.64 48.92 31.90
C VAL A 179 2.00 47.93 33.00
N ILE A 180 1.85 46.62 32.75
CA ILE A 180 2.08 45.58 33.77
C ILE A 180 2.81 44.40 33.16
N ALA A 181 3.82 43.90 33.87
CA ALA A 181 4.42 42.60 33.66
C ALA A 181 4.14 41.72 34.87
N LEU A 182 3.69 40.49 34.62
CA LEU A 182 3.42 39.46 35.62
C LEU A 182 4.19 38.20 35.23
N SER A 183 5.00 37.67 36.14
CA SER A 183 5.49 36.31 36.04
C SER A 183 5.12 35.51 37.28
N ALA A 184 4.81 34.24 37.06
CA ALA A 184 4.52 33.29 38.12
C ALA A 184 5.19 31.96 37.80
N ASN A 185 5.90 31.40 38.76
CA ASN A 185 6.51 30.09 38.64
C ASN A 185 6.04 29.18 39.77
N ALA A 186 5.64 27.96 39.42
CA ALA A 186 5.18 26.95 40.36
C ALA A 186 5.95 25.65 40.16
N GLY A 187 6.45 25.07 41.24
CA GLY A 187 7.17 23.80 41.22
C GLY A 187 6.62 22.81 42.24
N LEU A 188 6.37 21.57 41.81
CA LEU A 188 6.10 20.43 42.67
C LEU A 188 7.27 19.45 42.55
N TYR A 189 8.11 19.41 43.58
CA TYR A 189 9.35 18.64 43.57
C TYR A 189 9.21 17.35 44.37
N ASN A 190 9.73 16.27 43.80
CA ASN A 190 9.83 14.99 44.47
C ASN A 190 10.95 15.04 45.52
N GLN A 191 10.62 14.80 46.79
CA GLN A 191 11.54 14.86 47.93
C GLN A 191 12.29 13.52 48.16
N SER A 192 12.52 12.75 47.10
CA SER A 192 13.06 11.38 47.19
C SER A 192 14.50 11.30 47.67
#